data_AF-A0A8E0QYP3-F1
#
_entry.id   AF-A0A8E0QYP3-F1
#
_cell.length_a   1.000
_cell.length_b   1.000
_cell.length_c   1.000
_cell.angle_alpha   90.00
_cell.angle_beta   90.00
_cell.angle_gamma   90.00
#
_symmetry.space_group_name_H-M   'P 1'
#
loop_
_entity.id
_entity.type
_entity.pdbx_description
1 polymer ?
#
loop_
_entity_poly.entity_id
_entity_poly.type
_entity_poly.pdbx_seq_one_letter_code
_entity_poly.pdbx_strand_id
1 'polypeptide(L)'
;MSAMASQYPHAGFYDFSWVVSEAAEDEERPLIVDIGGSKGWTLQAICREIPEIPISRCVLQDLPRVIEMVETVGSEDIRSAQLMAIDFNKEQPVKGTLRPRVPNPGKPVGLGALVYMIRRILRGFEDDECHGAAQQAIDCGYGHGESSPWFPAMLDFFLSTIGSKERTEEGFRKITARAGLKVTGMHYSDKAEFAMVECEKA
;
A
#
# COMPACT_ATOMS: atom_id res chain seq x y z
N MET A 1 9.04 13.24 16.26
CA MET A 1 8.57 13.28 14.85
C MET A 1 7.05 13.15 14.77
N SER A 2 6.29 14.12 15.30
CA SER A 2 4.81 14.15 15.21
C SER A 2 4.31 15.23 14.24
N ALA A 3 5.06 16.33 14.08
CA ALA A 3 4.66 17.49 13.28
C ALA A 3 4.48 17.23 11.77
N MET A 4 5.12 16.20 11.21
CA MET A 4 4.97 15.86 9.78
C MET A 4 3.76 14.95 9.51
N ALA A 5 3.15 14.34 10.54
CA ALA A 5 2.07 13.38 10.38
C ALA A 5 0.78 14.03 9.83
N SER A 6 0.53 15.29 10.18
CA SER A 6 -0.62 16.08 9.74
C SER A 6 -0.45 16.69 8.35
N GLN A 7 0.77 16.64 7.77
CA GLN A 7 1.07 17.17 6.44
C GLN A 7 0.87 16.14 5.32
N TYR A 8 0.72 14.86 5.66
CA TYR A 8 0.43 13.81 4.70
C TYR A 8 -1.08 13.53 4.69
N PRO A 9 -1.79 13.74 3.58
CA PRO A 9 -3.14 13.22 3.46
C PRO A 9 -3.06 11.69 3.56
N HIS A 10 -3.82 11.11 4.48
CA HIS A 10 -3.88 9.65 4.68
C HIS A 10 -5.04 9.00 3.93
N ALA A 11 -5.96 9.80 3.40
CA ALA A 11 -7.12 9.39 2.61
C ALA A 11 -7.64 10.57 1.76
N GLY A 12 -8.71 10.35 0.99
CA GLY A 12 -9.34 11.37 0.14
C GLY A 12 -8.70 11.64 -1.23
N PHE A 13 -7.74 10.82 -1.67
CA PHE A 13 -7.15 10.89 -3.02
C PHE A 13 -7.48 9.68 -3.90
N TYR A 14 -8.12 8.63 -3.38
CA TYR A 14 -8.66 7.52 -4.16
C TYR A 14 -9.97 7.06 -3.53
N ASP A 15 -10.98 6.77 -4.36
CA ASP A 15 -12.28 6.30 -3.89
C ASP A 15 -12.26 4.79 -3.67
N PHE A 16 -12.27 4.38 -2.39
CA PHE A 16 -12.33 2.97 -1.99
C PHE A 16 -13.77 2.47 -1.79
N SER A 17 -14.81 3.27 -2.07
CA SER A 17 -16.21 2.89 -1.81
C SER A 17 -16.65 1.63 -2.56
N TRP A 18 -16.08 1.38 -3.74
CA TRP A 18 -16.33 0.18 -4.54
C TRP A 18 -15.93 -1.12 -3.82
N VAL A 19 -14.96 -1.06 -2.89
CA VAL A 19 -14.53 -2.22 -2.07
C VAL A 19 -15.71 -2.76 -1.26
N VAL A 20 -16.65 -1.90 -0.84
CA VAL A 20 -17.83 -2.30 -0.05
C VAL A 20 -18.75 -3.22 -0.87
N SER A 21 -18.96 -2.90 -2.15
CA SER A 21 -19.80 -3.72 -3.03
C SER A 21 -19.18 -5.09 -3.28
N GLU A 22 -17.87 -5.14 -3.51
CA GLU A 22 -17.13 -6.37 -3.77
C GLU A 22 -16.90 -7.21 -2.51
N ALA A 23 -16.88 -6.58 -1.33
CA ALA A 23 -16.70 -7.24 -0.04
C ALA A 23 -17.83 -8.24 0.28
N ALA A 24 -19.01 -8.04 -0.33
CA ALA A 24 -20.18 -8.89 -0.16
C ALA A 24 -20.11 -10.20 -0.98
N GLU A 25 -19.23 -10.27 -1.99
CA GLU A 25 -19.12 -11.45 -2.85
C GLU A 25 -18.32 -12.60 -2.20
N ASP A 26 -17.37 -12.26 -1.33
CA ASP A 26 -16.55 -13.21 -0.59
C ASP A 26 -16.23 -12.64 0.80
N GLU A 27 -16.86 -13.21 1.83
CA GLU A 27 -16.71 -12.78 3.23
C GLU A 27 -15.32 -13.09 3.81
N GLU A 28 -14.61 -14.06 3.25
CA GLU A 28 -13.31 -14.53 3.76
C GLU A 28 -12.13 -13.85 3.05
N ARG A 29 -12.39 -13.17 1.93
CA ARG A 29 -11.35 -12.47 1.16
C ARG A 29 -10.86 -11.23 1.93
N PRO A 30 -9.54 -11.03 2.07
CA PRO A 30 -9.00 -9.78 2.58
C PRO A 30 -9.36 -8.61 1.64
N LEU A 31 -9.78 -7.50 2.22
CA LEU A 31 -10.26 -6.33 1.48
C LEU A 31 -9.07 -5.48 1.01
N ILE A 32 -8.24 -5.04 1.95
CA ILE A 32 -7.09 -4.19 1.66
C ILE A 32 -5.86 -4.80 2.32
N VAL A 33 -4.79 -5.00 1.54
CA VAL A 33 -3.46 -5.35 2.05
C VAL A 33 -2.57 -4.10 1.92
N ASP A 34 -2.25 -3.48 3.05
CA ASP A 34 -1.40 -2.30 3.15
C ASP A 34 0.07 -2.71 3.36
N ILE A 35 0.82 -2.82 2.27
CA ILE A 35 2.21 -3.28 2.21
C ILE A 35 3.16 -2.10 2.43
N GLY A 36 4.05 -2.21 3.42
CA GLY A 36 4.88 -1.08 3.86
C GLY A 36 4.07 -0.04 4.63
N GLY A 37 3.02 -0.50 5.32
CA GLY A 37 2.03 0.38 5.92
C GLY A 37 2.46 1.10 7.19
N SER A 38 3.64 0.78 7.73
CA SER A 38 4.19 1.36 8.95
C SER A 38 3.21 1.28 10.12
N LYS A 39 2.80 2.43 10.68
CA LYS A 39 1.80 2.52 11.79
C LYS A 39 0.35 2.31 11.36
N GLY A 40 0.09 2.03 10.08
CA GLY A 40 -1.26 1.79 9.54
C GLY A 40 -2.19 3.01 9.59
N TRP A 41 -1.66 4.23 9.56
CA TRP A 41 -2.50 5.46 9.60
C TRP A 41 -3.36 5.63 8.35
N THR A 42 -2.82 5.29 7.18
CA THR A 42 -3.56 5.31 5.91
C THR A 42 -4.69 4.28 5.94
N LEU A 43 -4.40 3.04 6.34
CA LEU A 43 -5.43 2.02 6.49
C LEU A 43 -6.55 2.42 7.47
N GLN A 44 -6.18 2.99 8.63
CA GLN A 44 -7.15 3.54 9.58
C GLN A 44 -7.97 4.69 8.99
N ALA A 45 -7.35 5.59 8.22
CA ALA A 45 -8.05 6.71 7.61
C ALA A 45 -9.07 6.24 6.57
N ILE A 46 -8.70 5.29 5.71
CA ILE A 46 -9.61 4.67 4.73
C ILE A 46 -10.82 4.03 5.44
N CYS A 47 -10.57 3.21 6.47
CA CYS A 47 -11.66 2.54 7.21
C CYS A 47 -12.51 3.51 8.04
N ARG A 48 -12.01 4.71 8.36
CA ARG A 48 -12.79 5.77 9.03
C ARG A 48 -13.63 6.59 8.04
N GLU A 49 -13.11 6.83 6.84
CA GLU A 49 -13.88 7.46 5.75
C GLU A 49 -14.98 6.53 5.24
N ILE A 50 -14.75 5.22 5.23
CA ILE A 50 -15.70 4.20 4.78
C ILE A 50 -15.85 3.13 5.89
N PRO A 51 -16.68 3.38 6.91
CA PRO A 51 -16.90 2.45 8.03
C PRO A 51 -17.42 1.07 7.62
N GLU A 52 -18.02 0.95 6.44
CA GLU A 52 -18.48 -0.29 5.84
C GLU A 52 -17.34 -1.22 5.42
N ILE A 53 -16.09 -0.73 5.37
CA ILE A 53 -14.88 -1.56 5.23
C ILE A 53 -14.39 -1.94 6.64
N PRO A 54 -14.67 -3.17 7.11
CA PRO A 54 -14.19 -3.60 8.42
C PRO A 54 -12.67 -3.75 8.41
N ILE A 55 -12.00 -2.96 9.25
CA ILE A 55 -10.53 -2.99 9.39
C ILE A 55 -10.00 -4.38 9.76
N SER A 56 -10.81 -5.23 10.42
CA SER A 56 -10.49 -6.62 10.75
C SER A 56 -10.36 -7.55 9.54
N ARG A 57 -10.92 -7.16 8.39
CA ARG A 57 -10.73 -7.84 7.09
C ARG A 57 -9.61 -7.21 6.26
N CYS A 58 -8.89 -6.24 6.81
CA CYS A 58 -7.72 -5.65 6.19
C CYS A 58 -6.43 -6.20 6.82
N VAL A 59 -5.35 -6.20 6.04
CA VAL A 59 -4.03 -6.69 6.43
C VAL A 59 -3.05 -5.54 6.44
N LEU A 60 -2.33 -5.35 7.55
CA LEU A 60 -1.20 -4.42 7.62
C LEU A 60 0.10 -5.23 7.53
N GLN A 61 0.90 -4.94 6.51
CA GLN A 61 2.17 -5.61 6.26
C GLN A 61 3.36 -4.66 6.39
N ASP A 62 4.36 -5.06 7.16
CA ASP A 62 5.64 -4.34 7.28
C ASP A 62 6.72 -5.28 7.83
N LEU A 63 7.93 -4.77 8.04
CA LEU A 63 9.03 -5.52 8.66
C LEU A 63 8.65 -5.99 10.08
N PRO A 64 9.23 -7.12 10.56
CA PRO A 64 8.89 -7.69 11.87
C PRO A 64 8.93 -6.69 13.03
N ARG A 65 9.98 -5.86 13.09
CA ARG A 65 10.15 -4.84 14.15
C ARG A 65 9.05 -3.77 14.11
N VAL A 66 8.54 -3.45 12.93
CA VAL A 66 7.48 -2.44 12.77
C VAL A 66 6.15 -3.03 13.23
N ILE A 67 5.86 -4.27 12.86
CA ILE A 67 4.66 -4.98 13.30
C ILE A 67 4.66 -5.17 14.82
N GLU A 68 5.77 -5.59 15.43
CA GLU A 68 5.91 -5.69 16.89
C GLU A 68 5.62 -4.34 17.60
N MET A 69 6.07 -3.23 17.00
CA MET A 69 5.78 -1.89 17.51
C MET A 69 4.28 -1.56 17.41
N VAL A 70 3.60 -1.93 16.33
CA VAL A 70 2.15 -1.74 16.18
C VAL A 70 1.37 -2.59 17.20
N GLU A 71 1.79 -3.84 17.43
CA GLU A 71 1.19 -4.70 18.46
C GLU A 71 1.33 -4.10 19.87
N THR A 72 2.47 -3.48 20.15
CA THR A 72 2.80 -2.97 21.50
C THR A 72 2.19 -1.59 21.78
N VAL A 73 2.26 -0.66 20.82
CA VAL A 73 1.90 0.76 21.03
C VAL A 73 0.85 1.29 20.04
N GLY A 74 0.32 0.46 19.15
CA GLY A 74 -0.72 0.83 18.21
C GLY A 74 -2.07 1.10 18.87
N SER A 75 -2.89 1.92 18.23
CA SER A 75 -4.30 2.11 18.60
C SER A 75 -5.06 0.77 18.56
N GLU A 76 -6.17 0.67 19.31
CA GLU A 76 -7.05 -0.50 19.24
C GLU A 76 -7.54 -0.76 17.82
N ASP A 77 -7.89 0.30 17.09
CA ASP A 77 -8.32 0.24 15.68
C ASP A 77 -7.32 -0.55 14.82
N ILE A 78 -6.04 -0.17 14.80
CA ILE A 78 -5.08 -0.85 13.92
C ILE A 78 -4.69 -2.23 14.45
N ARG A 79 -4.71 -2.44 15.76
CA ARG A 79 -4.49 -3.78 16.36
C ARG A 79 -5.62 -4.75 16.04
N SER A 80 -6.80 -4.25 15.65
CA SER A 80 -7.89 -5.09 15.17
C SER A 80 -7.74 -5.53 13.70
N ALA A 81 -6.82 -4.91 12.94
CA ALA A 81 -6.42 -5.39 11.63
C ALA A 81 -5.59 -6.67 11.73
N GLN A 82 -5.45 -7.38 10.60
CA GLN A 82 -4.56 -8.53 10.52
C GLN A 82 -3.11 -8.04 10.36
N LEU A 83 -2.35 -8.05 11.45
CA LEU A 83 -0.96 -7.65 11.46
C LEU A 83 -0.07 -8.78 10.93
N MET A 84 0.75 -8.49 9.91
CA MET A 84 1.57 -9.51 9.25
C MET A 84 2.99 -9.00 8.99
N ALA A 85 3.94 -9.57 9.70
CA ALA A 85 5.36 -9.33 9.45
C ALA A 85 5.78 -9.98 8.12
N ILE A 86 6.40 -9.21 7.24
CA ILE A 86 6.88 -9.69 5.94
C ILE A 86 8.33 -9.26 5.68
N ASP A 87 8.95 -9.94 4.72
CA ASP A 87 10.20 -9.53 4.09
C ASP A 87 9.87 -9.14 2.65
N PHE A 88 10.10 -7.87 2.29
CA PHE A 88 9.74 -7.34 0.97
C PHE A 88 10.51 -8.00 -0.19
N ASN A 89 11.61 -8.70 0.10
CA ASN A 89 12.41 -9.44 -0.89
C ASN A 89 11.91 -10.87 -1.13
N LYS A 90 10.88 -11.29 -0.38
CA LYS A 90 10.24 -12.60 -0.55
C LYS A 90 8.91 -12.43 -1.25
N GLU A 91 8.42 -13.53 -1.81
CA GLU A 91 7.12 -13.54 -2.46
C GLU A 91 6.01 -13.08 -1.50
N GLN A 92 5.06 -12.31 -2.03
CA GLN A 92 3.89 -11.84 -1.27
C GLN A 92 3.14 -13.04 -0.66
N PRO A 93 3.03 -13.14 0.69
CA PRO A 93 2.39 -14.28 1.34
C PRO A 93 0.86 -14.30 1.18
N VAL A 94 0.22 -13.14 0.99
CA VAL A 94 -1.22 -13.05 0.73
C VAL A 94 -1.46 -13.32 -0.75
N LYS A 95 -1.39 -14.60 -1.14
CA LYS A 95 -1.78 -15.13 -2.44
C LYS A 95 -3.07 -15.92 -2.25
N GLY A 96 -4.18 -15.22 -2.31
CA GLY A 96 -5.53 -15.79 -2.33
C GLY A 96 -5.75 -17.02 -1.46
N THR A 97 -5.84 -16.75 -0.17
CA THR A 97 -6.48 -17.51 0.92
C THR A 97 -5.73 -17.11 2.18
N LEU A 98 -6.32 -16.22 2.98
CA LEU A 98 -5.90 -16.15 4.37
C LEU A 98 -6.30 -17.46 5.02
N ARG A 99 -5.32 -18.28 5.40
CA ARG A 99 -5.55 -19.33 6.40
C ARG A 99 -4.38 -19.43 7.38
N PRO A 100 -4.68 -19.90 8.61
CA PRO A 100 -4.25 -19.27 9.85
C PRO A 100 -2.95 -19.86 10.40
N ARG A 101 -2.62 -19.50 11.65
CA ARG A 101 -1.52 -19.97 12.51
C ARG A 101 -1.29 -21.50 12.59
N VAL A 102 -2.03 -22.36 11.87
CA VAL A 102 -1.81 -23.81 11.73
C VAL A 102 -2.15 -24.30 10.30
N PRO A 103 -1.30 -25.12 9.62
CA PRO A 103 -1.52 -25.56 8.23
C PRO A 103 -2.60 -26.65 8.09
N ASN A 104 -3.35 -26.64 6.98
CA ASN A 104 -4.22 -27.76 6.56
C ASN A 104 -4.01 -28.08 5.07
N PRO A 105 -3.52 -29.26 4.68
CA PRO A 105 -3.21 -29.61 3.31
C PRO A 105 -4.47 -30.06 2.56
N GLY A 106 -4.98 -29.24 1.64
CA GLY A 106 -6.04 -29.69 0.72
C GLY A 106 -7.05 -28.65 0.21
N LYS A 107 -6.87 -27.34 0.43
CA LYS A 107 -7.80 -26.32 -0.11
C LYS A 107 -7.30 -25.70 -1.43
N PRO A 108 -8.18 -25.50 -2.43
CA PRO A 108 -7.85 -24.86 -3.70
C PRO A 108 -7.51 -23.37 -3.51
N VAL A 109 -6.69 -22.86 -4.42
CA VAL A 109 -6.17 -21.48 -4.46
C VAL A 109 -7.33 -20.49 -4.52
N GLY A 110 -7.49 -19.66 -3.49
CA GLY A 110 -8.48 -18.60 -3.44
C GLY A 110 -8.05 -17.40 -4.27
N LEU A 111 -8.96 -16.43 -4.40
CA LEU A 111 -8.71 -15.14 -5.02
C LEU A 111 -7.89 -14.28 -4.05
N GLY A 112 -6.88 -13.57 -4.57
CA GLY A 112 -6.04 -12.62 -3.81
C GLY A 112 -6.83 -11.55 -3.06
N ALA A 113 -6.15 -10.66 -2.35
CA ALA A 113 -6.82 -9.51 -1.77
C ALA A 113 -7.52 -8.66 -2.84
N LEU A 114 -8.56 -7.94 -2.44
CA LEU A 114 -9.26 -7.00 -3.33
C LEU A 114 -8.35 -5.89 -3.82
N VAL A 115 -7.55 -5.33 -2.90
CA VAL A 115 -6.59 -4.27 -3.18
C VAL A 115 -5.27 -4.59 -2.50
N TYR A 116 -4.15 -4.49 -3.23
CA TYR A 116 -2.83 -4.37 -2.63
C TYR A 116 -2.36 -2.92 -2.74
N MET A 117 -2.22 -2.27 -1.60
CA MET A 117 -1.69 -0.92 -1.51
C MET A 117 -0.21 -1.02 -1.15
N ILE A 118 0.68 -0.61 -2.07
CA ILE A 118 2.12 -0.66 -1.86
C ILE A 118 2.58 0.75 -1.48
N ARG A 119 3.26 0.89 -0.34
CA ARG A 119 3.69 2.21 0.16
C ARG A 119 5.19 2.27 0.32
N ARG A 120 5.82 3.20 -0.40
CA ARG A 120 7.22 3.62 -0.21
C ARG A 120 8.28 2.53 -0.42
N ILE A 121 7.86 1.32 -0.78
CA ILE A 121 8.73 0.19 -1.11
C ILE A 121 9.46 0.51 -2.40
N LEU A 122 8.74 0.89 -3.47
CA LEU A 122 9.33 1.13 -4.78
C LEU A 122 10.39 2.24 -4.82
N ARG A 123 10.48 3.12 -3.82
CA ARG A 123 11.47 4.21 -3.74
C ARG A 123 12.90 3.71 -3.50
N GLY A 124 13.07 2.58 -2.82
CA GLY A 124 14.37 2.06 -2.40
C GLY A 124 14.89 0.85 -3.18
N PHE A 125 14.17 0.40 -4.22
CA PHE A 125 14.62 -0.70 -5.07
C PHE A 125 15.13 -0.18 -6.40
N GLU A 126 16.22 -0.78 -6.87
CA GLU A 126 16.63 -0.64 -8.26
C GLU A 126 15.51 -1.19 -9.16
N ASP A 127 15.39 -0.63 -10.37
CA ASP A 127 14.25 -0.92 -11.24
C ASP A 127 14.16 -2.44 -11.59
N ASP A 128 15.26 -3.19 -11.41
CA ASP A 128 15.39 -4.64 -11.64
C ASP A 128 14.83 -5.53 -10.52
N GLU A 129 14.66 -5.01 -9.30
CA GLU A 129 14.19 -5.78 -8.14
C GLU A 129 12.68 -5.62 -7.89
N CYS A 130 12.00 -4.71 -8.61
CA CYS A 130 10.57 -4.40 -8.44
C CYS A 130 9.60 -5.50 -8.94
N HIS A 131 10.09 -6.62 -9.48
CA HIS A 131 9.27 -7.61 -10.21
C HIS A 131 8.37 -8.51 -9.33
N GLY A 132 8.52 -8.52 -7.99
CA GLY A 132 7.87 -9.53 -7.13
C GLY A 132 6.57 -9.14 -6.41
N ALA A 133 6.27 -7.83 -6.27
CA ALA A 133 5.25 -7.36 -5.32
C ALA A 133 3.90 -6.99 -5.94
N ALA A 134 3.75 -7.05 -7.26
CA ALA A 134 2.71 -6.29 -7.95
C ALA A 134 1.69 -7.22 -8.64
N GLN A 135 0.68 -7.68 -7.89
CA GLN A 135 -0.43 -8.47 -8.46
C GLN A 135 -1.69 -7.63 -8.70
N GLN A 136 -1.83 -6.49 -8.01
CA GLN A 136 -2.79 -5.38 -8.23
C GLN A 136 -2.35 -4.26 -7.30
N ALA A 137 -1.42 -3.41 -7.75
CA ALA A 137 -0.75 -2.44 -6.89
C ALA A 137 -1.32 -1.03 -7.06
N ILE A 138 -1.83 -0.44 -5.98
CA ILE A 138 -1.94 1.02 -5.90
C ILE A 138 -0.69 1.52 -5.19
N ASP A 139 0.20 2.21 -5.91
CA ASP A 139 1.39 2.84 -5.32
C ASP A 139 1.13 4.31 -4.99
N CYS A 140 1.54 4.76 -3.81
CA CYS A 140 1.53 6.17 -3.44
C CYS A 140 2.87 6.84 -3.82
N GLY A 141 2.91 7.49 -4.98
CA GLY A 141 4.05 8.28 -5.47
C GLY A 141 3.86 9.79 -5.24
N TYR A 142 4.93 10.59 -5.33
CA TYR A 142 4.73 12.02 -5.60
C TYR A 142 4.40 12.14 -7.09
N GLY A 143 3.21 12.66 -7.39
CA GLY A 143 2.86 13.06 -8.74
C GLY A 143 3.13 14.55 -8.85
N HIS A 144 4.04 14.95 -9.73
CA HIS A 144 4.30 16.38 -9.96
C HIS A 144 3.05 17.05 -10.54
N GLY A 145 2.24 17.68 -9.68
CA GLY A 145 1.43 18.82 -10.06
C GLY A 145 2.31 20.06 -10.17
N GLU A 146 1.91 21.04 -10.96
CA GLU A 146 2.69 22.23 -11.38
C GLU A 146 3.06 23.23 -10.25
N SER A 147 3.08 22.83 -8.97
CA SER A 147 3.48 23.66 -7.83
C SER A 147 4.99 23.62 -7.54
N SER A 148 5.44 24.65 -6.85
CA SER A 148 6.85 25.07 -6.71
C SER A 148 7.84 23.92 -6.44
N PRO A 149 8.89 23.75 -7.28
CA PRO A 149 9.68 22.52 -7.39
C PRO A 149 10.59 22.21 -6.19
N TRP A 150 10.64 23.05 -5.16
CA TRP A 150 11.65 22.95 -4.12
C TRP A 150 11.38 21.80 -3.13
N PHE A 151 10.11 21.52 -2.77
CA PHE A 151 9.79 20.48 -1.79
C PHE A 151 10.02 19.06 -2.35
N PRO A 152 9.55 18.73 -3.57
CA PRO A 152 9.87 17.44 -4.19
C PRO A 152 11.37 17.29 -4.47
N ALA A 153 12.05 18.35 -4.94
CA ALA A 153 13.51 18.29 -5.18
C ALA A 153 14.32 18.12 -3.88
N MET A 154 13.90 18.77 -2.79
CA MET A 154 14.49 18.57 -1.46
C MET A 154 14.31 17.12 -1.00
N LEU A 155 13.12 16.55 -1.18
CA LEU A 155 12.86 15.16 -0.80
C LEU A 155 13.68 14.18 -1.64
N ASP A 156 13.76 14.37 -2.95
CA ASP A 156 14.58 13.54 -3.84
C ASP A 156 16.08 13.62 -3.45
N PHE A 157 16.57 14.81 -3.10
CA PHE A 157 17.92 14.98 -2.57
C PHE A 157 18.15 14.24 -1.25
N PHE A 158 17.16 14.21 -0.34
CA PHE A 158 17.27 13.40 0.87
C PHE A 158 17.22 11.91 0.58
N LEU A 159 16.35 11.48 -0.34
CA LEU A 159 16.24 10.09 -0.76
C LEU A 159 17.52 9.59 -1.42
N SER A 160 18.24 10.43 -2.17
CA SER A 160 19.49 10.04 -2.81
C SER A 160 20.57 9.63 -1.81
N THR A 161 20.52 10.13 -0.56
CA THR A 161 21.48 9.75 0.50
C THR A 161 21.31 8.30 0.97
N ILE A 162 20.16 7.68 0.69
CA ILE A 162 19.84 6.30 1.05
C ILE A 162 19.61 5.43 -0.20
N GLY A 163 20.09 5.86 -1.37
CA GLY A 163 19.93 5.13 -2.64
C GLY A 163 18.50 5.08 -3.16
N SER A 164 17.63 5.97 -2.68
CA SER A 164 16.24 6.07 -3.13
C SER A 164 16.04 7.24 -4.10
N LYS A 165 14.94 7.23 -4.85
CA LYS A 165 14.53 8.32 -5.76
C LYS A 165 13.02 8.54 -5.76
N GLU A 166 12.61 9.78 -6.01
CA GLU A 166 11.25 10.07 -6.49
C GLU A 166 11.10 9.60 -7.95
N ARG A 167 9.87 9.35 -8.38
CA ARG A 167 9.58 8.96 -9.77
C ARG A 167 8.51 9.86 -10.37
N THR A 168 8.69 10.19 -11.63
CA THR A 168 7.67 10.80 -12.47
C THR A 168 6.61 9.76 -12.84
N GLU A 169 5.47 10.21 -13.38
CA GLU A 169 4.45 9.33 -13.94
C GLU A 169 5.02 8.36 -14.99
N GLU A 170 5.88 8.85 -15.90
CA GLU A 170 6.56 7.99 -16.88
C GLU A 170 7.43 6.94 -16.20
N GLY A 171 8.11 7.31 -15.11
CA GLY A 171 8.87 6.38 -14.28
C GLY A 171 7.98 5.28 -13.68
N PHE A 172 6.81 5.64 -13.14
CA PHE A 172 5.84 4.67 -12.63
C PHE A 172 5.31 3.74 -13.72
N ARG A 173 4.96 4.28 -14.89
CA ARG A 173 4.52 3.48 -16.05
C ARG A 173 5.58 2.46 -16.49
N LYS A 174 6.86 2.84 -16.47
CA LYS A 174 7.97 1.93 -16.82
C LYS A 174 8.12 0.79 -15.82
N ILE A 175 8.16 1.08 -14.51
CA ILE A 175 8.38 0.02 -13.51
C ILE A 175 7.18 -0.92 -13.39
N THR A 176 5.97 -0.39 -13.51
CA THR A 176 4.73 -1.19 -13.45
C THR A 176 4.62 -2.09 -14.67
N ALA A 177 4.91 -1.58 -15.88
CA ALA A 177 4.95 -2.39 -17.10
C ALA A 177 5.95 -3.55 -17.00
N ARG A 178 7.13 -3.31 -16.43
CA ARG A 178 8.14 -4.35 -16.17
C ARG A 178 7.64 -5.42 -15.19
N ALA A 179 6.83 -5.03 -14.21
CA ALA A 179 6.18 -5.95 -13.27
C ALA A 179 4.92 -6.63 -13.84
N GLY A 180 4.61 -6.46 -15.14
CA GLY A 180 3.40 -7.04 -15.75
C GLY A 180 2.11 -6.33 -15.35
N LEU A 181 2.20 -5.09 -14.89
CA LEU A 181 1.07 -4.24 -14.55
C LEU A 181 0.90 -3.10 -15.57
N LYS A 182 -0.35 -2.64 -15.71
CA LYS A 182 -0.72 -1.49 -16.50
C LYS A 182 -1.30 -0.41 -15.60
N VAL A 183 -0.75 0.80 -15.66
CA VAL A 183 -1.32 1.97 -14.99
C VAL A 183 -2.64 2.35 -15.66
N THR A 184 -3.73 2.35 -14.89
CA THR A 184 -5.09 2.71 -15.32
C THR A 184 -5.51 4.10 -14.83
N GLY A 185 -4.95 4.58 -13.72
CA GLY A 185 -5.31 5.87 -13.14
C GLY A 185 -4.16 6.54 -12.39
N MET A 186 -4.18 7.87 -12.39
CA MET A 186 -3.30 8.73 -11.57
C MET A 186 -4.20 9.66 -10.77
N HIS A 187 -4.22 9.49 -9.45
CA HIS A 187 -5.16 10.17 -8.56
C HIS A 187 -4.41 11.11 -7.63
N TYR A 188 -4.43 12.40 -7.95
CA TYR A 188 -3.66 13.43 -7.25
C TYR A 188 -4.40 13.96 -6.03
N SER A 189 -3.66 14.35 -4.99
CA SER A 189 -4.25 15.01 -3.82
C SER A 189 -4.35 16.53 -4.03
N ASP A 190 -5.50 17.10 -3.68
CA ASP A 190 -5.68 18.57 -3.65
C ASP A 190 -4.91 19.25 -2.51
N LYS A 191 -4.43 18.47 -1.54
CA LYS A 191 -3.86 18.98 -0.27
C LYS A 191 -2.35 18.85 -0.17
N ALA A 192 -1.74 18.02 -1.01
CA ALA A 192 -0.31 17.78 -0.99
C ALA A 192 0.16 17.20 -2.33
N GLU A 193 1.47 17.26 -2.60
CA GLU A 193 2.07 16.88 -3.88
C GLU A 193 2.16 15.34 -4.09
N PHE A 194 1.18 14.58 -3.59
CA PHE A 194 1.10 13.12 -3.73
C PHE A 194 0.08 12.72 -4.80
N ALA A 195 0.33 11.55 -5.39
CA ALA A 195 -0.61 10.85 -6.22
C ALA A 195 -0.67 9.37 -5.85
N MET A 196 -1.83 8.77 -6.03
CA MET A 196 -1.98 7.33 -6.13
C MET A 196 -1.97 6.87 -7.57
N VAL A 197 -1.11 5.89 -7.84
CA VAL A 197 -0.97 5.24 -9.13
C VAL A 197 -1.77 3.95 -9.07
N GLU A 198 -2.91 3.94 -9.74
CA GLU A 198 -3.76 2.76 -9.85
C GLU A 198 -3.25 1.87 -10.98
N CYS A 199 -3.05 0.58 -10.67
CA CYS A 199 -2.56 -0.39 -11.64
C CYS A 199 -3.40 -1.68 -11.61
N GLU A 200 -3.57 -2.25 -12.80
CA GLU A 200 -4.19 -3.56 -13.02
C GLU A 200 -3.20 -4.52 -13.66
N LYS A 201 -3.47 -5.82 -13.57
CA LYS A 201 -2.67 -6.82 -14.29
C LYS A 201 -2.86 -6.63 -15.81
N ALA A 202 -1.74 -6.56 -16.54
CA ALA A 202 -1.74 -6.37 -18.00
C ALA A 202 -2.27 -7.60 -18.77
#